data_AF-A0A7C5WAP3-F1
#
_entry.id   AF-A0A7C5WAP3-F1
#
_cell.length_a   1.000
_cell.length_b   1.000
_cell.length_c   1.000
_cell.angle_alpha   90.00
_cell.angle_beta   90.00
_cell.angle_gamma   90.00
#
_symmetry.space_group_name_H-M   'P 1'
#
loop_
_entity.id
_entity.type
_entity.pdbx_description
1 polymer ?
#
loop_
_entity_poly.entity_id
_entity_poly.type
_entity_poly.pdbx_seq_one_letter_code
_entity_poly.pdbx_strand_id
1 'polypeptide(L)'
;MTMDEKVELARQLAERLGGLRRTEWERWAQYAARRGLDKAIQLARSMAGSPALRPEPQRAARTIAAAIQEWRSRLSPLSREDLTEVLGYASRFLVWFAASGGRREEGPPRHAGREPRRRHGSH
;
A
#
# COMPACT_ATOMS: atom_id res chain seq x y z
N MET A 1 -4.52 -19.75 13.73
CA MET A 1 -4.21 -19.59 12.29
C MET A 1 -2.74 -19.88 12.08
N THR A 2 -2.35 -20.61 11.03
CA THR A 2 -0.93 -20.90 10.74
C THR A 2 -0.24 -19.67 10.15
N MET A 3 1.10 -19.67 10.13
CA MET A 3 1.86 -18.59 9.50
C MET A 3 1.56 -18.46 8.00
N ASP A 4 1.50 -19.58 7.28
CA ASP A 4 1.22 -19.59 5.84
C ASP A 4 -0.18 -19.05 5.53
N GLU A 5 -1.18 -19.40 6.33
CA GLU A 5 -2.52 -18.84 6.20
C GLU A 5 -2.51 -17.31 6.40
N LYS A 6 -1.76 -16.81 7.39
CA LYS A 6 -1.67 -15.36 7.67
C LYS A 6 -1.01 -14.62 6.51
N VAL A 7 0.07 -15.19 5.98
CA VAL A 7 0.81 -14.63 4.84
C VAL A 7 -0.08 -14.61 3.60
N GLU A 8 -0.80 -15.69 3.32
CA GLU A 8 -1.70 -15.76 2.16
C GLU A 8 -2.88 -14.81 2.28
N LEU A 9 -3.49 -14.70 3.46
CA LEU A 9 -4.54 -13.72 3.73
C LEU A 9 -4.04 -12.29 3.53
N ALA A 10 -2.83 -12.00 4.00
CA ALA A 10 -2.20 -10.69 3.86
C ALA A 10 -1.88 -10.35 2.39
N ARG A 11 -1.45 -11.34 1.59
CA ARG A 11 -1.22 -11.19 0.15
C ARG A 11 -2.51 -10.82 -0.57
N GLN A 12 -3.57 -11.61 -0.36
CA GLN A 12 -4.88 -11.37 -0.98
C GLN A 12 -5.45 -10.00 -0.60
N LEU A 13 -5.29 -9.58 0.66
CA LEU A 13 -5.69 -8.25 1.12
C LEU A 13 -4.89 -7.15 0.42
N ALA A 14 -3.56 -7.28 0.33
CA ALA A 14 -2.70 -6.30 -0.31
C ALA A 14 -2.97 -6.15 -1.82
N GLU A 15 -3.35 -7.23 -2.52
CA GLU A 15 -3.80 -7.18 -3.91
C GLU A 15 -5.04 -6.30 -4.08
N ARG A 16 -6.01 -6.41 -3.16
CA ARG A 16 -7.22 -5.58 -3.17
C ARG A 16 -6.98 -4.13 -2.80
N LEU A 17 -5.95 -3.85 -2.01
CA LEU A 17 -5.57 -2.48 -1.67
C LEU A 17 -4.93 -1.73 -2.85
N GLY A 18 -4.53 -2.43 -3.93
CA GLY A 18 -4.36 -1.85 -5.27
C GLY A 18 -3.53 -0.56 -5.34
N GLY A 19 -2.22 -0.64 -5.09
CA GLY A 19 -1.31 0.50 -5.19
C GLY A 19 -1.44 1.55 -4.07
N LEU A 20 -2.21 1.26 -3.02
CA LEU A 20 -2.25 2.06 -1.81
C LEU A 20 -0.83 2.26 -1.24
N ARG A 21 -0.51 3.51 -0.88
CA ARG A 21 0.77 3.83 -0.24
C ARG A 21 0.88 3.11 1.10
N ARG A 22 2.03 2.46 1.32
CA ARG A 22 2.37 1.79 2.57
C ARG A 22 2.13 2.67 3.81
N THR A 23 2.47 3.95 3.74
CA THR A 23 2.35 4.87 4.89
C THR A 23 0.91 5.10 5.33
N GLU A 24 -0.05 5.19 4.38
CA GLU A 24 -1.47 5.32 4.70
C GLU A 24 -2.01 4.02 5.31
N TRP A 25 -1.59 2.89 4.74
CA TRP A 25 -1.93 1.57 5.27
C TRP A 25 -1.40 1.37 6.69
N GLU A 26 -0.13 1.67 6.95
CA GLU A 26 0.49 1.49 8.27
C GLU A 26 -0.18 2.35 9.34
N ARG A 27 -0.54 3.60 9.03
CA ARG A 27 -1.28 4.46 9.96
C ARG A 27 -2.62 3.84 10.35
N TRP A 28 -3.36 3.34 9.36
CA TRP A 28 -4.64 2.69 9.62
C TRP A 28 -4.47 1.37 10.38
N ALA A 29 -3.50 0.53 9.99
CA ALA A 29 -3.21 -0.75 10.62
C ALA A 29 -2.78 -0.57 12.09
N GLN A 30 -1.96 0.44 12.40
CA GLN A 30 -1.60 0.79 13.77
C GLN A 30 -2.83 1.20 14.58
N TYR A 31 -3.75 1.97 13.99
CA TYR A 31 -5.01 2.33 14.65
C TYR A 31 -5.86 1.07 14.91
N ALA A 32 -5.98 0.17 13.94
CA ALA A 32 -6.69 -1.10 14.09
C ALA A 32 -6.09 -1.98 15.19
N ALA A 33 -4.76 -2.12 15.25
CA ALA A 33 -4.07 -2.88 16.29
C ALA A 33 -4.30 -2.31 17.70
N ARG A 34 -4.48 -0.98 17.82
CA ARG A 34 -4.69 -0.29 19.11
C ARG A 34 -6.15 -0.21 19.53
N ARG A 35 -7.09 -0.05 18.59
CA ARG A 35 -8.50 0.26 18.87
C ARG A 35 -9.48 -0.85 18.48
N GLY A 36 -9.01 -1.88 17.78
CA GLY A 36 -9.81 -2.96 17.23
C GLY A 36 -10.29 -2.68 15.80
N LEU A 37 -10.63 -3.76 15.09
CA LEU A 37 -10.98 -3.73 13.68
C LEU A 37 -12.24 -2.90 13.40
N ASP A 38 -13.29 -3.05 14.20
CA ASP A 38 -14.55 -2.33 13.98
C ASP A 38 -14.38 -0.81 14.06
N LYS A 39 -13.64 -0.33 15.06
CA LYS A 39 -13.35 1.10 15.20
C LYS A 39 -12.50 1.61 14.03
N ALA A 40 -11.58 0.80 13.51
CA ALA A 40 -10.77 1.15 12.36
C ALA A 40 -11.58 1.21 11.06
N ILE A 41 -12.56 0.31 10.88
CA ILE A 41 -13.51 0.35 9.77
C ILE A 41 -14.35 1.63 9.84
N GLN A 42 -14.89 1.96 11.02
CA GLN A 42 -15.65 3.20 11.23
C GLN A 42 -14.81 4.44 10.92
N LEU A 43 -13.54 4.46 11.36
CA LEU A 43 -12.62 5.55 11.04
C LEU A 43 -12.40 5.69 9.53
N ALA A 44 -12.09 4.60 8.83
CA ALA A 44 -11.87 4.62 7.38
C ALA A 44 -13.11 5.12 6.63
N ARG A 45 -14.31 4.68 7.01
CA ARG A 45 -15.58 5.17 6.43
C ARG A 45 -15.81 6.66 6.68
N SER A 46 -15.53 7.13 7.89
CA SER A 46 -15.68 8.54 8.25
C SER A 46 -14.71 9.42 7.45
N MET A 47 -13.46 8.97 7.32
CA MET A 47 -12.45 9.67 6.51
C MET A 47 -12.80 9.64 5.01
N ALA A 48 -13.29 8.51 4.50
CA ALA A 48 -13.70 8.35 3.10
C ALA A 48 -14.76 9.38 2.64
N GLY A 49 -15.68 9.75 3.54
CA GLY A 49 -16.74 10.72 3.28
C GLY A 49 -16.43 12.16 3.71
N SER A 50 -15.30 12.41 4.38
CA SER A 50 -15.02 13.73 4.95
C SER A 50 -14.62 14.75 3.87
N PRO A 51 -15.34 15.89 3.74
CA PRO A 51 -14.98 16.96 2.80
C PRO A 51 -13.77 17.78 3.28
N ALA A 52 -13.38 17.65 4.55
CA ALA A 52 -12.25 18.38 5.13
C ALA A 52 -10.89 17.73 4.81
N LEU A 53 -10.87 16.52 4.25
CA LEU A 53 -9.64 15.83 3.90
C LEU A 53 -9.17 16.18 2.49
N ARG A 54 -7.85 16.24 2.34
CA ARG A 54 -7.23 16.32 1.01
C ARG A 54 -7.62 15.08 0.18
N PRO A 55 -7.68 15.21 -1.16
CA PRO A 55 -8.17 14.13 -2.03
C PRO A 55 -7.43 12.80 -1.86
N GLU A 56 -6.13 12.84 -1.59
CA GLU A 56 -5.30 11.64 -1.56
C GLU A 56 -5.49 10.80 -0.28
N PRO A 57 -5.42 11.35 0.95
CA PRO A 57 -5.84 10.64 2.17
C PRO A 57 -7.30 10.17 2.14
N GLN A 58 -8.20 10.95 1.52
CA GLN A 58 -9.60 10.57 1.36
C GLN A 58 -9.74 9.33 0.45
N ARG A 59 -9.01 9.29 -0.68
CA ARG A 59 -8.96 8.12 -1.58
C ARG A 59 -8.38 6.90 -0.87
N ALA A 60 -7.29 7.07 -0.14
CA ALA A 60 -6.69 6.00 0.67
C ALA A 60 -7.71 5.42 1.67
N ALA A 61 -8.42 6.26 2.40
CA ALA A 61 -9.46 5.84 3.33
C ALA A 61 -10.63 5.10 2.63
N ARG A 62 -11.04 5.54 1.43
CA ARG A 62 -12.05 4.84 0.61
C ARG A 62 -11.58 3.44 0.22
N THR A 63 -10.35 3.32 -0.28
CA THR A 63 -9.77 2.02 -0.68
C THR A 63 -9.68 1.08 0.52
N ILE A 64 -9.19 1.56 1.66
CA ILE A 64 -9.10 0.77 2.89
C ILE A 64 -10.49 0.34 3.36
N ALA A 65 -11.46 1.25 3.40
CA ALA A 65 -12.83 0.93 3.84
C ALA A 65 -13.48 -0.13 2.94
N ALA A 66 -13.30 -0.03 1.62
CA ALA A 66 -13.85 -0.98 0.67
C ALA A 66 -13.19 -2.36 0.83
N ALA A 67 -11.85 -2.42 0.83
CA ALA A 67 -11.11 -3.67 0.98
C ALA A 67 -11.43 -4.34 2.32
N ILE A 68 -11.35 -3.63 3.44
CA ILE A 68 -11.59 -4.25 4.75
C ILE A 68 -13.04 -4.69 4.93
N GLN A 69 -14.00 -3.98 4.32
CA GLN A 69 -15.40 -4.40 4.37
C GLN A 69 -15.63 -5.74 3.67
N GLU A 70 -15.02 -5.96 2.51
CA GLU A 70 -15.09 -7.24 1.77
C GLU A 70 -14.46 -8.38 2.59
N TRP A 71 -13.37 -8.09 3.31
CA TRP A 71 -12.62 -9.10 4.07
C TRP A 71 -13.04 -9.21 5.54
N ARG A 72 -14.06 -8.46 5.96
CA ARG A 72 -14.47 -8.35 7.38
C ARG A 72 -14.80 -9.69 8.00
N SER A 73 -15.50 -10.58 7.29
CA SER A 73 -15.88 -11.91 7.79
C SER A 73 -14.66 -12.80 8.08
N ARG A 74 -13.56 -12.61 7.34
CA ARG A 74 -12.30 -13.35 7.53
C ARG A 74 -11.40 -12.71 8.58
N LEU A 75 -11.45 -11.38 8.74
CA LEU A 75 -10.60 -10.63 9.67
C LEU A 75 -11.18 -10.50 11.09
N SER A 76 -12.51 -10.45 11.23
CA SER A 76 -13.18 -10.28 12.54
C SER A 76 -12.96 -11.43 13.53
N PRO A 77 -12.91 -12.72 13.13
CA PRO A 77 -12.69 -13.82 14.07
C PRO A 77 -11.23 -13.99 14.48
N LEU A 78 -10.29 -13.24 13.87
CA LEU A 78 -8.88 -13.33 14.20
C LEU A 78 -8.61 -12.82 15.62
N SER A 79 -7.66 -13.46 16.29
CA SER A 79 -7.10 -12.91 17.52
C SER A 79 -6.44 -11.55 17.21
N ARG A 80 -6.27 -10.72 18.24
CA ARG A 80 -5.61 -9.42 18.08
C ARG A 80 -4.18 -9.57 17.53
N GLU A 81 -3.49 -10.63 17.95
CA GLU A 81 -2.14 -10.96 17.50
C GLU A 81 -2.14 -11.36 16.02
N ASP A 82 -2.99 -12.33 15.65
CA ASP A 82 -3.13 -12.79 14.26
C ASP A 82 -3.52 -11.63 13.32
N LEU A 83 -4.46 -10.78 13.75
CA LEU A 83 -4.85 -9.59 13.00
C LEU A 83 -3.65 -8.64 12.81
N THR A 84 -2.89 -8.38 13.87
CA THR A 84 -1.73 -7.48 13.81
C THR A 84 -0.67 -8.01 12.85
N GLU A 85 -0.41 -9.31 12.87
CA GLU A 85 0.53 -9.97 11.96
C GLU A 85 0.05 -9.90 10.51
N VAL A 86 -1.21 -10.23 10.24
CA VAL A 86 -1.81 -10.16 8.89
C VAL A 86 -1.71 -8.73 8.33
N LEU A 87 -2.06 -7.73 9.14
CA LEU A 87 -1.97 -6.33 8.72
C LEU A 87 -0.52 -5.89 8.47
N GLY A 88 0.43 -6.38 9.27
CA GLY A 88 1.86 -6.13 9.09
C GLY A 88 2.44 -6.80 7.84
N TYR A 89 2.04 -8.04 7.54
CA TYR A 89 2.43 -8.73 6.31
C TYR A 89 1.85 -8.03 5.08
N ALA A 90 0.62 -7.51 5.15
CA ALA A 90 0.03 -6.75 4.06
C ALA A 90 0.87 -5.50 3.72
N SER A 91 1.46 -4.83 4.72
CA SER A 91 2.41 -3.73 4.49
C SER A 91 3.61 -4.16 3.64
N ARG A 92 4.13 -5.38 3.85
CA ARG A 92 5.27 -5.90 3.07
C ARG A 92 4.87 -6.21 1.63
N PHE A 93 3.70 -6.78 1.42
CA PHE A 93 3.18 -7.05 0.08
C PHE A 93 2.90 -5.76 -0.69
N LEU A 94 2.39 -4.70 -0.05
CA LEU A 94 2.23 -3.39 -0.71
C LEU A 94 3.55 -2.84 -1.25
N VAL A 95 4.65 -2.98 -0.50
CA VAL A 95 6.00 -2.61 -0.98
C VAL A 95 6.42 -3.45 -2.17
N TRP A 96 6.23 -4.77 -2.07
CA TRP A 96 6.59 -5.70 -3.13
C TRP A 96 5.81 -5.45 -4.42
N PHE A 97 4.50 -5.20 -4.33
CA PHE A 97 3.67 -4.85 -5.48
C PHE A 97 4.04 -3.51 -6.10
N ALA A 98 4.35 -2.49 -5.29
CA ALA A 98 4.82 -1.20 -5.78
C ALA A 98 6.16 -1.33 -6.54
N ALA A 99 7.08 -2.17 -6.04
CA ALA A 99 8.35 -2.43 -6.71
C ALA A 99 8.22 -3.30 -7.98
N SER A 100 7.29 -4.26 -7.96
CA SER A 100 7.07 -5.20 -9.08
C SER A 100 6.24 -4.57 -10.21
N GLY A 101 5.31 -3.66 -9.88
CA GLY A 101 4.54 -2.87 -10.86
C GLY A 101 5.35 -1.78 -11.55
N GLY A 102 6.55 -1.46 -11.06
CA GLY A 102 7.48 -0.49 -11.65
C GLY A 102 8.47 -1.06 -12.68
N ARG A 103 8.42 -2.38 -12.99
CA ARG A 103 9.29 -3.01 -14.02
C ARG A 103 8.56 -3.30 -15.34
N ARG A 104 7.76 -2.34 -15.81
CA ARG A 104 7.29 -2.26 -17.21
C ARG A 104 7.37 -0.82 -17.72
N GLU A 105 8.55 -0.23 -17.62
CA GLU A 105 9.01 0.81 -18.55
C GLU A 105 10.51 0.57 -18.79
N GLU A 106 10.82 -0.27 -19.77
CA GLU A 106 12.07 -0.14 -20.52
C GLU A 106 12.01 1.21 -21.25
N GLY A 107 12.51 2.26 -20.59
CA GLY A 107 12.88 3.48 -21.28
C GLY A 107 14.19 3.22 -22.06
N PRO A 108 14.28 3.60 -23.34
CA PRO A 108 15.46 3.35 -24.17
C PRO A 108 16.72 4.01 -23.56
N PRO A 109 17.93 3.52 -23.88
CA PRO A 109 19.16 3.97 -23.24
C PRO A 109 19.34 5.48 -23.47
N ARG A 110 19.24 6.25 -22.38
CA ARG A 110 19.51 7.69 -22.43
C ARG A 110 21.01 7.92 -22.58
N HIS A 111 21.36 8.31 -23.81
CA HIS A 111 22.53 9.08 -24.24
C HIS A 111 23.85 8.31 -24.46
N ALA A 112 23.95 7.74 -25.65
CA ALA A 112 25.07 8.05 -26.53
C ALA A 112 25.15 9.58 -26.72
N GLY A 113 26.30 10.19 -26.40
CA GLY A 113 26.47 11.63 -26.54
C GLY A 113 27.67 12.19 -25.82
N ARG A 114 28.88 11.69 -26.12
CA ARG A 114 30.11 12.42 -25.82
C ARG A 114 31.03 12.37 -27.03
N GLU A 115 30.70 13.17 -28.05
CA GLU A 115 31.69 13.59 -29.04
C GLU A 115 32.69 14.55 -28.36
N PRO A 116 34.00 14.27 -28.42
CA PRO A 116 35.00 15.23 -28.01
C PRO A 116 35.11 16.33 -29.08
N ARG A 117 34.73 17.56 -28.69
CA ARG A 117 34.96 18.77 -29.49
C ARG A 117 36.44 18.89 -29.86
N ARG A 118 36.74 18.79 -31.15
CA ARG A 118 38.01 19.23 -31.74
C ARG A 118 38.19 20.72 -31.48
N ARG A 119 39.25 21.11 -30.76
CA ARG A 119 39.76 22.48 -30.75
C ARG A 119 40.57 22.69 -32.03
N HIS A 120 40.03 23.49 -32.96
CA HIS A 120 40.82 24.27 -33.90
C HIS A 120 41.12 25.61 -33.24
N GLY A 121 42.40 25.97 -33.17
CA GLY A 121 42.88 27.28 -32.76
C GLY A 121 44.14 27.55 -33.57
N SER A 122 43.96 28.10 -34.76
CA SER A 122 44.99 28.77 -35.53
C SER A 122 44.97 30.24 -35.12
N HIS A 123 46.10 30.74 -34.62
CA HIS A 123 46.66 32.05 -34.95
C HIS A 123 48.06 32.14 -34.35
#